data_AF-A0A830QYQ8-F1
#
_entry.id   AF-A0A830QYQ8-F1
#
_cell.length_a   1.000
_cell.length_b   1.000
_cell.length_c   1.000
_cell.angle_alpha   90.00
_cell.angle_beta   90.00
_cell.angle_gamma   90.00
#
_symmetry.space_group_name_H-M   'P 1'
#
loop_
_entity.id
_entity.type
_entity.pdbx_description
1 polymer ?
#
loop_
_entity_poly.entity_id
_entity_poly.type
_entity_poly.pdbx_seq_one_letter_code
_entity_poly.pdbx_strand_id
1 'polypeptide(L)'
;MERVEKSLCWKEARRTALLALCATAAFSFAAHGFLFSNEFFSHDSVSYFTYATGSGSFYIGIGRFVIPLYESIKGDVAAPWLIGILFLAWMSLAALLVVLLLRIHSACGIVLTCGLLCTNTAMTLTGATYVYCMDEYAFALLMAAAAAWLFVRGGWWMLGGLGALVVSLAVYQPYFTVAAILCLLAILRKLAVGEQAAQVFRTGLKYLGLLAAGFLLYYGMWSVVCGAAGVEKRRVEESLLSGGGLGELLGLWQEANVSYVRGLFDSSGVLGPLVPILHALLLMGLCWRLIALLADQEMALSNKLLLTGLVCLLPTALNAVDILMAGSATQLMSYGGELLYLLPVACWELPARRRWTAPWRKGAAVLLCLVLWQHIVYANQVYMKKDLDKNATLVLAARVLDRIELTEGYVPGETPVAFAGRLDDNELLNRGRDEFADLDHTVGLWSDYAATYNLGRYLTDYLNAPLLWDTEKDFSQLEQVQDMPAFPAAGAVAMVDGTVVVKLS
;
A
#
# COMPACT_ATOMS: atom_id res chain seq x y z
N MET A 1 46.26 -3.70 -10.51
CA MET A 1 45.41 -3.69 -9.30
C MET A 1 44.07 -3.00 -9.53
N GLU A 2 44.04 -1.75 -10.01
CA GLU A 2 42.77 -1.00 -10.22
C GLU A 2 41.75 -1.67 -11.18
N ARG A 3 42.19 -2.33 -12.26
CA ARG A 3 41.30 -3.14 -13.13
C ARG A 3 40.73 -4.39 -12.44
N VAL A 4 41.49 -4.99 -11.54
CA VAL A 4 41.10 -6.20 -10.80
C VAL A 4 40.09 -5.83 -9.70
N GLU A 5 40.32 -4.73 -8.98
CA GLU A 5 39.38 -4.17 -8.00
C GLU A 5 38.07 -3.71 -8.65
N LYS A 6 38.12 -3.02 -9.80
CA LYS A 6 36.93 -2.66 -10.59
C LYS A 6 36.16 -3.90 -11.07
N SER A 7 36.86 -4.94 -11.52
CA SER A 7 36.24 -6.21 -11.92
C SER A 7 35.61 -6.97 -10.75
N LEU A 8 36.21 -6.95 -9.55
CA LEU A 8 35.67 -7.57 -8.35
C LEU A 8 34.40 -6.84 -7.89
N CYS A 9 34.45 -5.51 -7.86
CA CYS A 9 33.30 -4.65 -7.52
C CYS A 9 32.12 -4.87 -8.49
N TRP A 10 32.39 -4.99 -9.79
CA TRP A 10 31.34 -5.26 -10.78
C TRP A 10 30.72 -6.65 -10.64
N LYS A 11 31.51 -7.68 -10.33
CA LYS A 11 31.00 -9.04 -10.08
C LYS A 11 30.10 -9.09 -8.84
N GLU A 12 30.50 -8.40 -7.77
CA GLU A 12 29.68 -8.31 -6.55
C GLU A 12 28.38 -7.55 -6.78
N ALA A 13 28.44 -6.39 -7.45
CA ALA A 13 27.24 -5.63 -7.81
C ALA A 13 26.27 -6.45 -8.67
N ARG A 14 26.79 -7.16 -9.68
CA ARG A 14 25.99 -8.05 -10.53
C ARG A 14 25.36 -9.19 -9.73
N ARG A 15 26.11 -9.79 -8.80
CA ARG A 15 25.60 -10.86 -7.93
C ARG A 15 24.48 -10.34 -7.03
N THR A 16 24.65 -9.19 -6.41
CA THR A 16 23.61 -8.56 -5.57
C THR A 16 22.36 -8.26 -6.38
N ALA A 17 22.51 -7.67 -7.57
CA ALA A 17 21.38 -7.37 -8.44
C ALA A 17 20.63 -8.63 -8.89
N LEU A 18 21.35 -9.68 -9.31
CA LEU A 18 20.73 -10.95 -9.71
C LEU A 18 20.03 -11.64 -8.54
N LEU A 19 20.64 -11.64 -7.34
CA LEU A 19 20.03 -12.23 -6.17
C LEU A 19 18.77 -11.47 -5.74
N ALA A 20 18.81 -10.14 -5.76
CA ALA A 20 17.64 -9.31 -5.48
C ALA A 20 16.51 -9.59 -6.47
N LEU A 21 16.82 -9.61 -7.77
CA LEU A 21 15.85 -9.93 -8.83
C LEU A 21 15.21 -11.32 -8.62
N CYS A 22 16.02 -12.36 -8.41
CA CYS A 22 15.50 -13.71 -8.21
C CYS A 22 14.68 -13.84 -6.92
N ALA A 23 15.11 -13.18 -5.84
CA ALA A 23 14.39 -13.20 -4.57
C ALA A 23 13.06 -12.45 -4.68
N THR A 24 13.06 -11.24 -5.24
CA THR A 24 11.84 -10.48 -5.50
C THR A 24 10.89 -11.27 -6.38
N ALA A 25 11.35 -11.86 -7.49
CA ALA A 25 10.52 -12.73 -8.30
C ALA A 25 9.91 -13.89 -7.50
N ALA A 26 10.72 -14.65 -6.77
CA ALA A 26 10.24 -15.78 -5.99
C ALA A 26 9.18 -15.38 -4.96
N PHE A 27 9.40 -14.31 -4.20
CA PHE A 27 8.46 -13.87 -3.16
C PHE A 27 7.22 -13.17 -3.72
N SER A 28 7.36 -12.36 -4.78
CA SER A 28 6.22 -11.76 -5.47
C SER A 28 5.33 -12.83 -6.09
N PHE A 29 5.88 -13.88 -6.70
CA PHE A 29 5.08 -15.00 -7.20
C PHE A 29 4.46 -15.83 -6.07
N ALA A 30 5.18 -16.06 -4.97
CA ALA A 30 4.63 -16.80 -3.83
C ALA A 30 3.44 -16.09 -3.18
N ALA A 31 3.51 -14.76 -3.03
CA ALA A 31 2.43 -13.98 -2.45
C ALA A 31 1.32 -13.64 -3.46
N HIS A 32 1.67 -13.19 -4.67
CA HIS A 32 0.76 -12.55 -5.63
C HIS A 32 0.59 -13.31 -6.95
N GLY A 33 1.22 -14.48 -7.11
CA GLY A 33 1.13 -15.23 -8.37
C GLY A 33 -0.31 -15.62 -8.74
N PHE A 34 -1.13 -15.97 -7.74
CA PHE A 34 -2.57 -16.21 -7.94
C PHE A 34 -3.29 -14.95 -8.41
N LEU A 35 -3.06 -13.79 -7.77
CA LEU A 35 -3.58 -12.48 -8.16
C LEU A 35 -3.25 -12.14 -9.63
N PHE A 36 -1.99 -12.28 -10.05
CA PHE A 36 -1.57 -11.86 -11.39
C PHE A 36 -2.07 -12.78 -12.50
N SER A 37 -2.33 -14.05 -12.19
CA SER A 37 -2.80 -15.06 -13.15
C SER A 37 -4.32 -15.16 -13.26
N ASN A 38 -5.07 -14.43 -12.44
CA ASN A 38 -6.52 -14.43 -12.46
C ASN A 38 -7.06 -12.99 -12.40
N GLU A 39 -8.35 -12.89 -12.66
CA GLU A 39 -9.07 -11.63 -12.68
C GLU A 39 -9.78 -11.38 -11.34
N PHE A 40 -9.46 -10.25 -10.70
CA PHE A 40 -9.89 -9.90 -9.33
C PHE A 40 -10.43 -8.47 -9.20
N PHE A 41 -11.29 -8.06 -10.13
CA PHE A 41 -11.93 -6.76 -10.01
C PHE A 41 -12.96 -6.76 -8.88
N SER A 42 -12.69 -5.93 -7.87
CA SER A 42 -13.55 -5.74 -6.71
C SER A 42 -13.60 -4.27 -6.30
N HIS A 43 -14.69 -3.84 -5.65
CA HIS A 43 -14.91 -2.46 -5.23
C HIS A 43 -14.73 -1.48 -6.39
N ASP A 44 -13.87 -0.47 -6.21
CA ASP A 44 -13.58 0.51 -7.27
C ASP A 44 -12.91 -0.14 -8.48
N SER A 45 -12.15 -1.23 -8.32
CA SER A 45 -11.52 -1.89 -9.47
C SER A 45 -12.54 -2.36 -10.51
N VAL A 46 -13.80 -2.63 -10.11
CA VAL A 46 -14.90 -2.89 -11.06
C VAL A 46 -15.15 -1.69 -11.96
N SER A 47 -15.11 -0.48 -11.39
CA SER A 47 -15.29 0.77 -12.13
C SER A 47 -14.07 1.12 -12.99
N TYR A 48 -12.88 0.71 -12.56
CA TYR A 48 -11.60 1.02 -13.22
C TYR A 48 -11.02 -0.18 -13.99
N PHE A 49 -11.88 -1.10 -14.44
CA PHE A 49 -11.50 -2.18 -15.36
C PHE A 49 -10.96 -1.61 -16.68
N THR A 50 -11.60 -0.55 -17.19
CA THR A 50 -11.08 0.29 -18.28
C THR A 50 -10.56 1.60 -17.70
N TYR A 51 -9.31 1.97 -18.00
CA TYR A 51 -8.69 3.21 -17.50
C TYR A 51 -9.41 4.49 -18.00
N ALA A 52 -10.27 4.37 -19.01
CA ALA A 52 -11.09 5.45 -19.55
C ALA A 52 -12.19 5.99 -18.59
N THR A 53 -12.49 5.32 -17.48
CA THR A 53 -13.52 5.74 -16.51
C THR A 53 -12.99 6.73 -15.46
N GLY A 54 -11.68 6.73 -15.22
CA GLY A 54 -11.01 7.77 -14.45
C GLY A 54 -10.77 8.99 -15.32
N SER A 55 -11.68 9.96 -15.29
CA SER A 55 -11.40 11.23 -15.97
C SER A 55 -10.06 11.76 -15.49
N GLY A 56 -9.16 12.16 -16.40
CA GLY A 56 -7.85 12.71 -16.01
C GLY A 56 -7.98 13.87 -15.01
N SER A 57 -9.13 14.55 -15.00
CA SER A 57 -9.51 15.55 -14.00
C SER A 57 -9.69 14.99 -12.58
N PHE A 58 -10.17 13.76 -12.38
CA PHE A 58 -10.20 13.14 -11.06
C PHE A 58 -8.79 12.96 -10.50
N TYR A 59 -7.89 12.30 -11.24
CA TYR A 59 -6.51 12.06 -10.82
C TYR A 59 -5.74 13.36 -10.60
N ILE A 60 -5.86 14.33 -11.51
CA ILE A 60 -5.30 15.67 -11.33
C ILE A 60 -5.87 16.32 -10.07
N GLY A 61 -7.18 16.25 -9.87
CA GLY A 61 -7.89 16.83 -8.74
C GLY A 61 -7.42 16.29 -7.39
N ILE A 62 -7.03 15.01 -7.29
CA ILE A 62 -6.49 14.41 -6.06
C ILE A 62 -4.95 14.42 -5.97
N GLY A 63 -4.27 15.10 -6.90
CA GLY A 63 -2.81 15.25 -6.90
C GLY A 63 -2.02 14.09 -7.50
N ARG A 64 -2.69 13.14 -8.15
CA ARG A 64 -2.08 11.98 -8.81
C ARG A 64 -1.86 12.20 -10.31
N PHE A 65 -1.33 13.36 -10.68
CA PHE A 65 -1.26 13.82 -12.07
C PHE A 65 -0.23 13.07 -12.94
N VAL A 66 0.56 12.16 -12.38
CA VAL A 66 1.44 11.27 -13.17
C VAL A 66 0.73 9.98 -13.59
N ILE A 67 -0.31 9.54 -12.86
CA ILE A 67 -1.05 8.30 -13.18
C ILE A 67 -1.57 8.30 -14.62
N PRO A 68 -2.26 9.35 -15.13
CA PRO A 68 -2.75 9.33 -16.52
C PRO A 68 -1.65 9.16 -17.57
N LEU A 69 -0.45 9.69 -17.32
CA LEU A 69 0.70 9.52 -18.20
C LEU A 69 1.23 8.08 -18.13
N TYR A 70 1.22 7.48 -16.94
CA TYR A 70 1.67 6.11 -16.72
C TYR A 70 0.68 5.08 -17.26
N GLU A 71 -0.63 5.29 -17.13
CA GLU A 71 -1.66 4.42 -17.70
C GLU A 71 -1.62 4.45 -19.24
N SER A 72 -1.25 5.57 -19.86
CA SER A 72 -1.16 5.69 -21.34
C SER A 72 -0.20 4.69 -22.01
N ILE A 73 0.76 4.13 -21.27
CA ILE A 73 1.68 3.10 -21.77
C ILE A 73 1.23 1.67 -21.46
N LYS A 74 0.17 1.48 -20.66
CA LYS A 74 -0.41 0.18 -20.27
C LYS A 74 -1.53 -0.29 -21.20
N GLY A 75 -2.09 0.62 -22.01
CA GLY A 75 -3.29 0.38 -22.80
C GLY A 75 -4.56 0.71 -22.00
N ASP A 76 -5.73 0.48 -22.61
CA ASP A 76 -7.01 0.99 -22.06
C ASP A 76 -7.63 0.09 -20.98
N VAL A 77 -7.11 -1.13 -20.77
CA VAL A 77 -7.70 -2.14 -19.88
C VAL A 77 -6.69 -2.58 -18.82
N ALA A 78 -7.16 -2.70 -17.58
CA ALA A 78 -6.36 -3.08 -16.42
C ALA A 78 -6.02 -4.59 -16.37
N ALA A 79 -5.18 -5.08 -17.29
CA ALA A 79 -4.82 -6.50 -17.35
C ALA A 79 -3.96 -6.95 -16.14
N PRO A 80 -4.44 -7.85 -15.25
CA PRO A 80 -3.71 -8.27 -14.04
C PRO A 80 -2.34 -8.87 -14.31
N TRP A 81 -2.18 -9.57 -15.43
CA TRP A 81 -0.90 -10.16 -15.83
C TRP A 81 0.15 -9.10 -16.17
N LEU A 82 -0.25 -8.05 -16.92
CA LEU A 82 0.64 -6.93 -17.25
C LEU A 82 1.00 -6.14 -15.99
N ILE A 83 0.02 -5.88 -15.13
CA ILE A 83 0.22 -5.26 -13.81
C ILE A 83 1.26 -6.08 -13.02
N GLY A 84 1.15 -7.41 -12.99
CA GLY A 84 2.12 -8.29 -12.33
C GLY A 84 3.55 -8.20 -12.89
N ILE A 85 3.70 -8.12 -14.21
CA ILE A 85 5.02 -7.94 -14.85
C ILE A 85 5.65 -6.60 -14.45
N LEU A 86 4.88 -5.51 -14.52
CA LEU A 86 5.34 -4.17 -14.16
C LEU A 86 5.65 -4.07 -12.67
N PHE A 87 4.74 -4.57 -11.83
CA PHE A 87 4.95 -4.69 -10.38
C PHE A 87 6.27 -5.38 -10.08
N LEU A 88 6.53 -6.54 -10.69
CA LEU A 88 7.78 -7.29 -10.47
C LEU A 88 9.02 -6.47 -10.87
N ALA A 89 8.96 -5.75 -11.99
CA ALA A 89 10.06 -4.89 -12.43
C ALA A 89 10.34 -3.77 -11.43
N TRP A 90 9.30 -3.05 -10.99
CA TRP A 90 9.43 -1.94 -10.05
C TRP A 90 9.88 -2.39 -8.67
N MET A 91 9.30 -3.48 -8.16
CA MET A 91 9.67 -4.06 -6.87
C MET A 91 11.11 -4.56 -6.86
N SER A 92 11.59 -5.17 -7.95
CA SER A 92 12.97 -5.64 -8.06
C SER A 92 13.97 -4.48 -7.96
N LEU A 93 13.68 -3.38 -8.65
CA LEU A 93 14.50 -2.17 -8.61
C LEU A 93 14.42 -1.49 -7.24
N ALA A 94 13.23 -1.41 -6.63
CA ALA A 94 13.03 -0.80 -5.33
C ALA A 94 13.80 -1.57 -4.25
N ALA A 95 13.66 -2.90 -4.23
CA ALA A 95 14.38 -3.78 -3.31
C ALA A 95 15.90 -3.67 -3.47
N LEU A 96 16.40 -3.61 -4.71
CA LEU A 96 17.81 -3.38 -4.98
C LEU A 96 18.30 -2.04 -4.40
N LEU A 97 17.54 -0.96 -4.61
CA LEU A 97 17.91 0.36 -4.06
C LEU A 97 17.91 0.36 -2.53
N VAL A 98 16.94 -0.29 -1.88
CA VAL A 98 16.91 -0.43 -0.41
C VAL A 98 18.10 -1.24 0.10
N VAL A 99 18.44 -2.36 -0.55
CA VAL A 99 19.63 -3.18 -0.25
C VAL A 99 20.91 -2.34 -0.35
N LEU A 100 21.05 -1.54 -1.41
CA LEU A 100 22.21 -0.66 -1.61
C LEU A 100 22.25 0.50 -0.60
N LEU A 101 21.10 1.11 -0.30
CA LEU A 101 20.95 2.20 0.67
C LEU A 101 21.40 1.75 2.06
N LEU A 102 20.90 0.60 2.52
CA LEU A 102 21.20 0.05 3.85
C LEU A 102 22.53 -0.72 3.90
N ARG A 103 23.19 -0.89 2.74
CA ARG A 103 24.46 -1.62 2.56
C ARG A 103 24.37 -3.05 3.08
N ILE A 104 23.38 -3.79 2.57
CA ILE A 104 23.15 -5.19 2.90
C ILE A 104 23.98 -6.06 1.96
N HIS A 105 24.95 -6.79 2.50
CA HIS A 105 25.90 -7.58 1.72
C HIS A 105 25.67 -9.08 1.83
N SER A 106 25.09 -9.56 2.93
CA SER A 106 24.85 -11.00 3.09
C SER A 106 23.73 -11.48 2.17
N ALA A 107 23.92 -12.66 1.56
CA ALA A 107 22.91 -13.25 0.67
C ALA A 107 21.57 -13.46 1.39
N CYS A 108 21.60 -13.93 2.64
CA CYS A 108 20.40 -14.09 3.47
C CYS A 108 19.74 -12.74 3.76
N GLY A 109 20.50 -11.70 4.11
CA GLY A 109 19.96 -10.35 4.31
C GLY A 109 19.30 -9.80 3.05
N ILE A 110 19.93 -9.97 1.88
CA ILE A 110 19.35 -9.55 0.59
C ILE A 110 18.03 -10.26 0.32
N VAL A 111 18.00 -11.59 0.46
CA VAL A 111 16.80 -12.42 0.22
C VAL A 111 15.67 -12.02 1.17
N LEU A 112 15.96 -11.86 2.47
CA LEU A 112 14.97 -11.45 3.47
C LEU A 112 14.43 -10.04 3.19
N THR A 113 15.30 -9.08 2.88
CA THR A 113 14.87 -7.71 2.52
C THR A 113 13.98 -7.71 1.29
N CYS A 114 14.33 -8.46 0.24
CA CYS A 114 13.51 -8.56 -0.96
C CYS A 114 12.15 -9.19 -0.64
N GLY A 115 12.12 -10.29 0.12
CA GLY A 115 10.87 -10.92 0.55
C GLY A 115 9.98 -9.97 1.33
N LEU A 116 10.51 -9.31 2.35
CA LEU A 116 9.73 -8.46 3.25
C LEU A 116 9.10 -7.26 2.52
N LEU A 117 9.83 -6.68 1.57
CA LEU A 117 9.30 -5.59 0.76
C LEU A 117 8.20 -6.08 -0.20
N CYS A 118 8.36 -7.28 -0.78
CA CYS A 118 7.45 -7.80 -1.79
C CYS A 118 6.18 -8.37 -1.20
N THR A 119 6.24 -9.01 -0.03
CA THR A 119 5.08 -9.62 0.63
C THR A 119 4.42 -8.66 1.62
N ASN A 120 4.56 -7.36 1.45
CA ASN A 120 4.00 -6.38 2.39
C ASN A 120 2.47 -6.44 2.44
N THR A 121 1.86 -6.36 3.62
CA THR A 121 0.39 -6.50 3.75
C THR A 121 -0.37 -5.38 3.05
N ALA A 122 0.13 -4.15 3.04
CA ALA A 122 -0.49 -3.04 2.33
C ALA A 122 -0.51 -3.28 0.81
N MET A 123 0.53 -3.93 0.25
CA MET A 123 0.54 -4.37 -1.14
C MET A 123 -0.48 -5.47 -1.42
N THR A 124 -0.63 -6.40 -0.47
CA THR A 124 -1.66 -7.43 -0.57
C THR A 124 -3.06 -6.84 -0.65
N LEU A 125 -3.37 -5.89 0.23
CA LEU A 125 -4.68 -5.22 0.26
C LEU A 125 -4.90 -4.34 -0.96
N THR A 126 -3.84 -3.68 -1.44
CA THR A 126 -3.89 -2.95 -2.72
C THR A 126 -4.25 -3.89 -3.86
N GLY A 127 -3.58 -5.05 -3.98
CA GLY A 127 -3.90 -6.04 -4.99
C GLY A 127 -5.34 -6.57 -4.89
N ALA A 128 -5.82 -6.80 -3.66
CA ALA A 128 -7.16 -7.34 -3.42
C ALA A 128 -8.30 -6.35 -3.71
N THR A 129 -8.04 -5.04 -3.54
CA THR A 129 -9.07 -3.99 -3.56
C THR A 129 -8.96 -3.08 -4.78
N TYR A 130 -7.73 -2.77 -5.19
CA TYR A 130 -7.36 -1.77 -6.18
C TYR A 130 -6.28 -2.32 -7.14
N VAL A 131 -6.53 -3.52 -7.71
CA VAL A 131 -5.54 -4.23 -8.53
C VAL A 131 -4.97 -3.35 -9.66
N TYR A 132 -5.81 -2.49 -10.25
CA TYR A 132 -5.45 -1.60 -11.36
C TYR A 132 -4.31 -0.61 -11.03
N CYS A 133 -4.16 -0.23 -9.76
CA CYS A 133 -3.12 0.68 -9.25
C CYS A 133 -1.92 -0.03 -8.62
N MET A 134 -1.91 -1.36 -8.52
CA MET A 134 -0.90 -2.08 -7.73
C MET A 134 0.53 -1.85 -8.27
N ASP A 135 0.71 -1.84 -9.59
CA ASP A 135 2.00 -1.56 -10.22
C ASP A 135 2.37 -0.07 -10.17
N GLU A 136 1.39 0.84 -10.23
CA GLU A 136 1.59 2.28 -10.02
C GLU A 136 2.14 2.56 -8.62
N TYR A 137 1.60 1.89 -7.61
CA TYR A 137 2.05 2.05 -6.23
C TYR A 137 3.44 1.41 -6.03
N ALA A 138 3.76 0.30 -6.70
CA ALA A 138 5.12 -0.22 -6.75
C ALA A 138 6.10 0.73 -7.46
N PHE A 139 5.66 1.44 -8.49
CA PHE A 139 6.46 2.48 -9.14
C PHE A 139 6.68 3.70 -8.22
N ALA A 140 5.64 4.13 -7.49
CA ALA A 140 5.77 5.19 -6.48
C ALA A 140 6.75 4.80 -5.36
N LEU A 141 6.71 3.54 -4.91
CA LEU A 141 7.66 2.98 -3.97
C LEU A 141 9.10 3.00 -4.51
N LEU A 142 9.31 2.59 -5.77
CA LEU A 142 10.61 2.66 -6.43
C LEU A 142 11.13 4.10 -6.43
N MET A 143 10.29 5.07 -6.79
CA MET A 143 10.65 6.48 -6.79
C MET A 143 10.98 7.02 -5.39
N ALA A 144 10.25 6.57 -4.34
CA ALA A 144 10.56 6.91 -2.95
C ALA A 144 11.91 6.31 -2.49
N ALA A 145 12.18 5.05 -2.85
CA ALA A 145 13.47 4.41 -2.56
C ALA A 145 14.62 5.08 -3.31
N ALA A 146 14.40 5.47 -4.58
CA ALA A 146 15.36 6.22 -5.38
C ALA A 146 15.65 7.60 -4.78
N ALA A 147 14.63 8.32 -4.32
CA ALA A 147 14.80 9.59 -3.63
C ALA A 147 15.73 9.45 -2.41
N ALA A 148 15.44 8.52 -1.51
CA ALA A 148 16.26 8.26 -0.32
C ALA A 148 17.70 7.85 -0.68
N TRP A 149 17.87 6.96 -1.67
CA TRP A 149 19.19 6.53 -2.15
C TRP A 149 20.02 7.68 -2.75
N LEU A 150 19.39 8.54 -3.56
CA LEU A 150 20.04 9.70 -4.16
C LEU A 150 20.38 10.80 -3.13
N PHE A 151 19.53 11.00 -2.13
CA PHE A 151 19.82 11.89 -1.00
C PHE A 151 21.04 11.43 -0.22
N VAL A 152 21.15 10.13 0.06
CA VAL A 152 22.31 9.55 0.74
C VAL A 152 23.58 9.64 -0.10
N ARG A 153 23.47 9.50 -1.43
CA ARG A 153 24.61 9.66 -2.35
C ARG A 153 25.19 11.07 -2.35
N GLY A 154 24.36 12.09 -2.13
CA GLY A 154 24.79 13.49 -1.99
C GLY A 154 25.24 14.14 -3.30
N GLY A 155 25.77 15.36 -3.22
CA GLY A 155 26.14 16.16 -4.39
C GLY A 155 24.96 16.46 -5.32
N TRP A 156 25.22 16.52 -6.63
CA TRP A 156 24.20 16.81 -7.65
C TRP A 156 23.10 15.74 -7.74
N TRP A 157 23.36 14.52 -7.28
CA TRP A 157 22.38 13.43 -7.24
C TRP A 157 21.14 13.79 -6.42
N MET A 158 21.28 14.68 -5.43
CA MET A 158 20.16 15.14 -4.61
C MET A 158 19.07 15.85 -5.42
N LEU A 159 19.42 16.52 -6.53
CA LEU A 159 18.43 17.12 -7.43
C LEU A 159 17.61 16.03 -8.12
N GLY A 160 18.25 14.95 -8.56
CA GLY A 160 17.55 13.76 -9.05
C GLY A 160 16.65 13.13 -7.98
N GLY A 161 17.11 13.14 -6.71
CA GLY A 161 16.31 12.66 -5.59
C GLY A 161 15.06 13.49 -5.33
N LEU A 162 15.13 14.82 -5.49
CA LEU A 162 13.96 15.71 -5.42
C LEU A 162 12.97 15.39 -6.54
N GLY A 163 13.46 15.21 -7.77
CA GLY A 163 12.62 14.81 -8.90
C GLY A 163 11.93 13.46 -8.65
N ALA A 164 12.67 12.45 -8.19
CA ALA A 164 12.10 11.14 -7.85
C ALA A 164 11.04 11.25 -6.75
N LEU A 165 11.27 12.06 -5.71
CA LEU A 165 10.29 12.25 -4.64
C LEU A 165 9.01 12.92 -5.14
N VAL A 166 9.12 13.92 -6.02
CA VAL A 166 7.96 14.57 -6.66
C VAL A 166 7.17 13.57 -7.49
N VAL A 167 7.83 12.73 -8.28
CA VAL A 167 7.15 11.69 -9.08
C VAL A 167 6.45 10.69 -8.17
N SER A 168 7.09 10.24 -7.08
CA SER A 168 6.47 9.35 -6.10
C SER A 168 5.18 9.93 -5.53
N LEU A 169 5.22 11.20 -5.07
CA LEU A 169 4.06 11.92 -4.55
C LEU A 169 2.95 12.11 -5.61
N ALA A 170 3.33 12.38 -6.85
CA ALA A 170 2.41 12.60 -7.97
C ALA A 170 1.79 11.31 -8.54
N VAL A 171 2.24 10.16 -8.06
CA VAL A 171 1.59 8.86 -8.29
C VAL A 171 0.78 8.49 -7.05
N TYR A 172 1.42 8.45 -5.87
CA TYR A 172 0.73 8.12 -4.62
C TYR A 172 1.42 8.71 -3.39
N GLN A 173 0.74 9.65 -2.74
CA GLN A 173 1.28 10.51 -1.69
C GLN A 173 1.81 9.76 -0.44
N PRO A 174 1.19 8.67 0.05
CA PRO A 174 1.67 7.94 1.22
C PRO A 174 3.12 7.45 1.15
N TYR A 175 3.67 7.20 -0.06
CA TYR A 175 5.07 6.79 -0.22
C TYR A 175 6.10 7.86 0.18
N PHE A 176 5.66 9.10 0.40
CA PHE A 176 6.47 10.11 1.08
C PHE A 176 7.00 9.61 2.43
N THR A 177 6.15 8.91 3.20
CA THR A 177 6.52 8.35 4.51
C THR A 177 7.60 7.27 4.36
N VAL A 178 7.54 6.46 3.29
CA VAL A 178 8.57 5.46 2.99
C VAL A 178 9.92 6.12 2.70
N ALA A 179 9.97 7.19 1.89
CA ALA A 179 11.20 7.93 1.66
C ALA A 179 11.78 8.51 2.97
N ALA A 180 10.92 9.04 3.85
CA ALA A 180 11.31 9.57 5.15
C ALA A 180 11.87 8.48 6.07
N ILE A 181 11.20 7.32 6.17
CA ILE A 181 11.64 6.17 6.97
C ILE A 181 12.98 5.65 6.45
N LEU A 182 13.15 5.48 5.14
CA LEU A 182 14.41 5.03 4.54
C LEU A 182 15.57 6.00 4.83
N CYS A 183 15.31 7.32 4.80
CA CYS A 183 16.29 8.32 5.24
C CYS A 183 16.64 8.18 6.73
N LEU A 184 15.63 7.95 7.59
CA LEU A 184 15.84 7.70 9.02
C LEU A 184 16.67 6.44 9.26
N LEU A 185 16.38 5.33 8.58
CA LEU A 185 17.15 4.09 8.66
C LEU A 185 18.61 4.31 8.23
N ALA A 186 18.86 5.11 7.19
CA ALA A 186 20.20 5.48 6.78
C ALA A 186 20.95 6.30 7.85
N ILE A 187 20.26 7.24 8.51
CA ILE A 187 20.81 8.03 9.62
C ILE A 187 21.13 7.15 10.85
N LEU A 188 20.21 6.25 11.24
CA LEU A 188 20.42 5.29 12.32
C LEU A 188 21.65 4.42 12.05
N ARG A 189 21.80 3.94 10.81
CA ARG A 189 22.98 3.18 10.39
C ARG A 189 24.27 3.98 10.55
N LYS A 190 24.30 5.26 10.15
CA LYS A 190 25.48 6.14 10.30
C LYS A 190 25.93 6.25 11.76
N LEU A 191 24.99 6.39 12.70
CA LEU A 191 25.30 6.40 14.14
C LEU A 191 25.82 5.05 14.61
N ALA A 192 25.16 3.96 14.21
CA ALA A 192 25.55 2.62 14.60
C ALA A 192 26.97 2.25 14.11
N VAL A 193 27.40 2.74 12.95
CA VAL A 193 28.78 2.56 12.48
C VAL A 193 29.79 3.55 13.08
N GLY A 194 29.33 4.53 13.86
CA GLY A 194 30.19 5.43 14.64
C GLY A 194 30.54 6.75 13.97
N GLU A 195 29.79 7.16 12.93
CA GLU A 195 29.94 8.52 12.40
C GLU A 195 29.61 9.56 13.47
N GLN A 196 30.31 10.69 13.49
CA GLN A 196 30.19 11.70 14.55
C GLN A 196 28.76 12.28 14.62
N ALA A 197 28.16 12.32 15.82
CA ALA A 197 26.78 12.78 16.03
C ALA A 197 26.48 14.15 15.39
N ALA A 198 27.38 15.12 15.49
CA ALA A 198 27.18 16.45 14.90
C ALA A 198 27.06 16.39 13.37
N GLN A 199 27.85 15.55 12.70
CA GLN A 199 27.78 15.37 11.25
C GLN A 199 26.51 14.62 10.85
N VAL A 200 26.16 13.59 11.61
CA VAL A 200 24.92 12.84 11.39
C VAL A 200 23.71 13.74 11.58
N PHE A 201 23.66 14.54 12.63
CA PHE A 201 22.57 15.47 12.90
C PHE A 201 22.37 16.48 11.76
N ARG A 202 23.46 17.09 11.26
CA ARG A 202 23.42 17.97 10.09
C ARG A 202 22.92 17.23 8.83
N THR A 203 23.32 15.97 8.67
CA THR A 203 22.85 15.13 7.57
C THR A 203 21.35 14.84 7.69
N GLY A 204 20.86 14.58 8.91
CA GLY A 204 19.44 14.41 9.19
C GLY A 204 18.62 15.66 8.87
N LEU A 205 19.06 16.84 9.34
CA LEU A 205 18.44 18.12 9.00
C LEU A 205 18.42 18.38 7.48
N LYS A 206 19.49 18.00 6.79
CA LYS A 206 19.57 18.09 5.33
C LYS A 206 18.53 17.19 4.65
N TYR A 207 18.36 15.95 5.08
CA TYR A 207 17.33 15.06 4.53
C TYR A 207 15.92 15.57 4.82
N LEU A 208 15.66 16.08 6.03
CA LEU A 208 14.39 16.74 6.36
C LEU A 208 14.13 17.94 5.44
N GLY A 209 15.14 18.78 5.19
CA GLY A 209 15.03 19.90 4.26
C GLY A 209 14.75 19.46 2.82
N LEU A 210 15.37 18.36 2.36
CA LEU A 210 15.11 17.80 1.02
C LEU A 210 13.71 17.18 0.91
N LEU A 211 13.25 16.48 1.94
CA LEU A 211 11.88 15.94 2.00
C LEU A 211 10.85 17.08 1.96
N ALA A 212 11.05 18.12 2.76
CA ALA A 212 10.19 19.31 2.76
C ALA A 212 10.22 20.02 1.40
N ALA A 213 11.40 20.22 0.81
CA ALA A 213 11.53 20.82 -0.51
C ALA A 213 10.82 20.00 -1.59
N GLY A 214 10.97 18.67 -1.59
CA GLY A 214 10.28 17.79 -2.53
C GLY A 214 8.76 17.84 -2.39
N PHE A 215 8.24 17.87 -1.17
CA PHE A 215 6.81 18.03 -0.91
C PHE A 215 6.28 19.38 -1.41
N LEU A 216 6.98 20.48 -1.12
CA LEU A 216 6.61 21.83 -1.58
C LEU A 216 6.65 21.94 -3.11
N LEU A 217 7.67 21.35 -3.75
CA LEU A 217 7.78 21.29 -5.21
C LEU A 217 6.62 20.51 -5.82
N TYR A 218 6.30 19.34 -5.28
CA TYR A 218 5.12 18.55 -5.68
C TYR A 218 3.84 19.38 -5.55
N TYR A 219 3.61 20.02 -4.40
CA TYR A 219 2.40 20.80 -4.17
C TYR A 219 2.29 22.02 -5.11
N GLY A 220 3.42 22.68 -5.38
CA GLY A 220 3.51 23.76 -6.37
C GLY A 220 3.15 23.26 -7.77
N MET A 221 3.74 22.14 -8.21
CA MET A 221 3.44 21.52 -9.51
C MET A 221 1.98 21.09 -9.62
N TRP A 222 1.43 20.45 -8.58
CA TRP A 222 0.02 20.09 -8.52
C TRP A 222 -0.88 21.32 -8.71
N SER A 223 -0.56 22.43 -8.04
CA SER A 223 -1.29 23.70 -8.20
C SER A 223 -1.26 24.21 -9.64
N VAL A 224 -0.11 24.14 -10.31
CA VAL A 224 0.05 24.56 -11.70
C VAL A 224 -0.75 23.64 -12.63
N VAL A 225 -0.69 22.33 -12.44
CA VAL A 225 -1.43 21.36 -13.26
C VAL A 225 -2.93 21.52 -13.10
N CYS A 226 -3.43 21.68 -11.87
CA CYS A 226 -4.84 22.00 -11.59
C CYS A 226 -5.28 23.30 -12.27
N GLY A 227 -4.49 24.37 -12.15
CA GLY A 227 -4.78 25.66 -12.78
C GLY A 227 -4.80 25.60 -14.31
N ALA A 228 -3.88 24.84 -14.91
CA ALA A 228 -3.83 24.64 -16.35
C ALA A 228 -4.98 23.75 -16.88
N ALA A 229 -5.42 22.77 -16.09
CA ALA A 229 -6.49 21.84 -16.45
C ALA A 229 -7.90 22.38 -16.12
N GLY A 230 -8.02 23.50 -15.40
CA GLY A 230 -9.31 24.01 -14.92
C GLY A 230 -9.96 23.08 -13.89
N VAL A 231 -9.15 22.36 -13.10
CA VAL A 231 -9.60 21.34 -12.14
C VAL A 231 -9.35 21.81 -10.72
N GLU A 232 -10.38 21.74 -9.88
CA GLU A 232 -10.24 22.04 -8.45
C GLU A 232 -9.52 20.92 -7.70
N LYS A 233 -8.70 21.32 -6.71
CA LYS A 233 -8.06 20.35 -5.82
C LYS A 233 -9.11 19.72 -4.90
N ARG A 234 -9.04 18.41 -4.75
CA ARG A 234 -9.91 17.58 -3.91
C ARG A 234 -9.10 16.95 -2.78
N ARG A 235 -9.78 16.54 -1.71
CA ARG A 235 -9.20 15.78 -0.57
C ARG A 235 -8.03 16.47 0.13
N VAL A 236 -7.93 17.80 0.01
CA VAL A 236 -6.93 18.58 0.76
C VAL A 236 -7.26 18.53 2.26
N GLU A 237 -8.55 18.48 2.59
CA GLU A 237 -9.09 18.37 3.95
C GLU A 237 -8.78 17.03 4.63
N GLU A 238 -8.61 15.95 3.86
CA GLU A 238 -8.23 14.62 4.34
C GLU A 238 -6.71 14.51 4.67
N SER A 239 -5.97 15.60 4.51
CA SER A 239 -4.52 15.62 4.74
C SER A 239 -4.15 16.62 5.82
N LEU A 240 -2.90 16.55 6.30
CA LEU A 240 -2.33 17.53 7.22
C LEU A 240 -2.36 18.98 6.68
N LEU A 241 -2.64 19.17 5.38
CA LEU A 241 -2.79 20.49 4.75
C LEU A 241 -4.12 21.18 5.09
N SER A 242 -5.05 20.50 5.79
CA SER A 242 -6.34 21.04 6.20
C SER A 242 -6.26 22.17 7.23
N GLY A 243 -5.11 22.36 7.89
CA GLY A 243 -4.85 23.55 8.73
C GLY A 243 -5.19 23.41 10.22
N GLY A 244 -5.04 22.21 10.78
CA GLY A 244 -5.23 21.95 12.22
C GLY A 244 -4.28 22.72 13.15
N GLY A 245 -4.77 23.06 14.34
CA GLY A 245 -3.97 23.71 15.39
C GLY A 245 -2.96 22.77 16.07
N LEU A 246 -2.02 23.31 16.86
CA LEU A 246 -0.99 22.51 17.55
C LEU A 246 -1.56 21.37 18.44
N GLY A 247 -2.74 21.57 19.02
CA GLY A 247 -3.41 20.55 19.85
C GLY A 247 -3.87 19.34 19.04
N GLU A 248 -4.37 19.57 17.82
CA GLU A 248 -4.78 18.51 16.90
C GLU A 248 -3.58 17.70 16.41
N LEU A 249 -2.48 18.39 16.06
CA LEU A 249 -1.22 17.75 15.68
C LEU A 249 -0.67 16.87 16.81
N LEU A 250 -0.77 17.31 18.07
CA LEU A 250 -0.38 16.51 19.23
C LEU A 250 -1.28 15.28 19.39
N GLY A 251 -2.59 15.41 19.18
CA GLY A 251 -3.54 14.29 19.20
C GLY A 251 -3.22 13.26 18.11
N LEU A 252 -3.00 13.70 16.87
CA LEU A 252 -2.61 12.86 15.75
C LEU A 252 -1.27 12.15 16.00
N TRP A 253 -0.30 12.86 16.57
CA TRP A 253 0.99 12.27 16.94
C TRP A 253 0.80 11.18 18.01
N GLN A 254 0.02 11.43 19.06
CA GLN A 254 -0.25 10.43 20.10
C GLN A 254 -0.95 9.20 19.51
N GLU A 255 -2.02 9.41 18.74
CA GLU A 255 -2.79 8.33 18.14
C GLU A 255 -1.94 7.51 17.18
N ALA A 256 -1.12 8.13 16.34
CA ALA A 256 -0.22 7.42 15.42
C ALA A 256 0.75 6.48 16.18
N ASN A 257 1.28 6.89 17.32
CA ASN A 257 2.17 6.03 18.11
C ASN A 257 1.39 4.90 18.81
N VAL A 258 0.21 5.22 19.38
CA VAL A 258 -0.64 4.23 20.08
C VAL A 258 -1.17 3.19 19.09
N SER A 259 -1.69 3.63 17.94
CA SER A 259 -2.17 2.80 16.84
C SER A 259 -1.07 1.86 16.34
N TYR A 260 0.15 2.38 16.11
CA TYR A 260 1.27 1.55 15.67
C TYR A 260 1.64 0.47 16.69
N VAL A 261 1.75 0.83 17.97
CA VAL A 261 2.05 -0.14 19.03
C VAL A 261 0.93 -1.16 19.16
N ARG A 262 -0.35 -0.74 19.11
CA ARG A 262 -1.50 -1.65 19.15
C ARG A 262 -1.45 -2.63 17.98
N GLY A 263 -1.16 -2.16 16.78
CA GLY A 263 -1.02 -3.00 15.59
C GLY A 263 0.09 -4.06 15.69
N LEU A 264 1.20 -3.77 16.38
CA LEU A 264 2.25 -4.78 16.62
C LEU A 264 1.79 -5.94 17.52
N PHE A 265 0.74 -5.75 18.32
CA PHE A 265 0.20 -6.79 19.19
C PHE A 265 -1.21 -7.22 18.80
N ASP A 266 -1.63 -6.86 17.58
CA ASP A 266 -2.83 -7.42 16.99
C ASP A 266 -2.60 -8.90 16.65
N SER A 267 -3.58 -9.73 16.99
CA SER A 267 -3.54 -11.17 16.75
C SER A 267 -4.34 -11.58 15.52
N SER A 268 -4.71 -10.61 14.67
CA SER A 268 -5.35 -10.89 13.38
C SER A 268 -4.40 -11.60 12.40
N GLY A 269 -4.97 -12.46 11.57
CA GLY A 269 -4.27 -13.22 10.52
C GLY A 269 -3.82 -14.64 10.93
N VAL A 270 -3.18 -15.32 9.98
CA VAL A 270 -2.97 -16.79 9.95
C VAL A 270 -2.30 -17.37 11.19
N LEU A 271 -1.24 -16.73 11.67
CA LEU A 271 -0.48 -17.17 12.84
C LEU A 271 -1.13 -16.75 14.16
N GLY A 272 -2.21 -15.98 14.11
CA GLY A 272 -3.03 -15.62 15.28
C GLY A 272 -2.20 -15.05 16.43
N PRO A 273 -2.35 -15.58 17.66
CA PRO A 273 -1.60 -15.15 18.84
C PRO A 273 -0.06 -15.26 18.72
N LEU A 274 0.46 -16.02 17.74
CA LEU A 274 1.90 -16.09 17.51
C LEU A 274 2.45 -14.78 16.92
N VAL A 275 1.67 -14.00 16.17
CA VAL A 275 2.14 -12.74 15.57
C VAL A 275 2.64 -11.74 16.63
N PRO A 276 1.86 -11.41 17.68
CA PRO A 276 2.34 -10.60 18.80
C PRO A 276 3.61 -11.14 19.46
N ILE A 277 3.74 -12.46 19.60
CA ILE A 277 4.92 -13.11 20.18
C ILE A 277 6.15 -12.90 19.28
N LEU A 278 6.00 -13.06 17.96
CA LEU A 278 7.07 -12.81 16.99
C LEU A 278 7.55 -11.36 17.06
N HIS A 279 6.62 -10.41 17.11
CA HIS A 279 6.94 -8.98 17.27
C HIS A 279 7.65 -8.71 18.61
N ALA A 280 7.17 -9.26 19.71
CA ALA A 280 7.81 -9.12 21.02
C ALA A 280 9.26 -9.65 21.01
N LEU A 281 9.51 -10.81 20.40
CA LEU A 281 10.84 -11.39 20.29
C LEU A 281 11.77 -10.56 19.39
N LEU A 282 11.27 -10.04 18.27
CA LEU A 282 12.02 -9.14 17.39
C LEU A 282 12.38 -7.83 18.11
N LEU A 283 11.41 -7.21 18.78
CA LEU A 283 11.62 -5.99 19.57
C LEU A 283 12.60 -6.22 20.72
N MET A 284 12.50 -7.35 21.42
CA MET A 284 13.46 -7.73 22.46
C MET A 284 14.89 -7.84 21.89
N GLY A 285 15.07 -8.46 20.72
CA GLY A 285 16.36 -8.52 20.04
C GLY A 285 16.90 -7.14 19.63
N LEU A 286 16.02 -6.25 19.15
CA LEU A 286 16.37 -4.87 18.81
C LEU A 286 16.74 -4.05 20.06
N CYS A 287 15.98 -4.16 21.14
CA CYS A 287 16.28 -3.53 22.44
C CYS A 287 17.62 -4.02 23.00
N TRP A 288 17.87 -5.33 22.96
CA TRP A 288 19.16 -5.89 23.35
C TRP A 288 20.31 -5.29 22.53
N ARG A 289 20.15 -5.18 21.20
CA ARG A 289 21.16 -4.58 20.32
C ARG A 289 21.36 -3.10 20.62
N LEU A 290 20.29 -2.35 20.90
CA LEU A 290 20.39 -0.95 21.32
C LEU A 290 21.21 -0.84 22.60
N ILE A 291 20.87 -1.60 23.65
CA ILE A 291 21.63 -1.63 24.91
C ILE A 291 23.10 -1.96 24.66
N ALA A 292 23.39 -2.95 23.80
CA ALA A 292 24.77 -3.30 23.45
C ALA A 292 25.52 -2.18 22.71
N LEU A 293 24.85 -1.37 21.88
CA LEU A 293 25.44 -0.17 21.27
C LEU A 293 25.68 0.93 22.31
N LEU A 294 24.73 1.14 23.22
CA LEU A 294 24.84 2.13 24.30
C LEU A 294 25.93 1.75 25.32
N ALA A 295 26.20 0.46 25.49
CA ALA A 295 27.28 -0.06 26.33
C ALA A 295 28.68 0.02 25.66
N ASP A 296 28.75 0.26 24.34
CA ASP A 296 30.04 0.37 23.63
C ASP A 296 30.81 1.61 24.12
N GLN A 297 31.97 1.39 24.75
CA GLN A 297 32.80 2.45 25.32
C GLN A 297 33.47 3.32 24.25
N GLU A 298 33.59 2.82 23.01
CA GLU A 298 34.13 3.60 21.89
C GLU A 298 33.08 4.52 21.24
N MET A 299 31.81 4.34 21.57
CA MET A 299 30.75 5.21 21.05
C MET A 299 30.64 6.46 21.92
N ALA A 300 30.80 7.63 21.33
CA ALA A 300 30.67 8.90 22.03
C ALA A 300 29.28 9.05 22.68
N LEU A 301 29.20 9.71 23.84
CA LEU A 301 27.94 9.96 24.54
C LEU A 301 26.93 10.69 23.66
N SER A 302 27.37 11.66 22.84
CA SER A 302 26.51 12.38 21.90
C SER A 302 25.89 11.46 20.84
N ASN A 303 26.64 10.47 20.35
CA ASN A 303 26.12 9.45 19.44
C ASN A 303 25.07 8.57 20.13
N LYS A 304 25.29 8.21 21.39
CA LYS A 304 24.34 7.42 22.20
C LYS A 304 23.03 8.17 22.40
N LEU A 305 23.10 9.43 22.83
CA LEU A 305 21.93 10.29 23.04
C LEU A 305 21.12 10.48 21.76
N LEU A 306 21.79 10.79 20.64
CA LEU A 306 21.11 10.97 19.35
C LEU A 306 20.50 9.66 18.85
N LEU A 307 21.21 8.53 18.99
CA LEU A 307 20.68 7.21 18.61
C LEU A 307 19.40 6.88 19.40
N THR A 308 19.44 7.05 20.73
CA THR A 308 18.26 6.82 21.58
C THR A 308 17.10 7.71 21.18
N GLY A 309 17.33 9.01 20.98
CA GLY A 309 16.29 9.94 20.56
C GLY A 309 15.64 9.54 19.22
N LEU A 310 16.43 9.13 18.23
CA LEU A 310 15.90 8.68 16.95
C LEU A 310 15.18 7.34 17.03
N VAL A 311 15.62 6.42 17.89
CA VAL A 311 14.90 5.15 18.14
C VAL A 311 13.54 5.41 18.81
N CYS A 312 13.47 6.36 19.74
CA CYS A 312 12.18 6.76 20.33
C CYS A 312 11.21 7.38 19.31
N LEU A 313 11.71 7.96 18.21
CA LEU A 313 10.91 8.49 17.12
C LEU A 313 10.50 7.44 16.08
N LEU A 314 10.99 6.20 16.17
CA LEU A 314 10.68 5.15 15.19
C LEU A 314 9.18 4.87 15.07
N PRO A 315 8.39 4.68 16.15
CA PRO A 315 6.96 4.41 16.00
C PRO A 315 6.23 5.56 15.28
N THR A 316 6.60 6.81 15.59
CA THR A 316 6.07 7.98 14.88
C THR A 316 6.43 7.96 13.40
N ALA A 317 7.67 7.62 13.05
CA ALA A 317 8.11 7.58 11.66
C ALA A 317 7.44 6.44 10.87
N LEU A 318 7.35 5.26 11.49
CA LEU A 318 6.77 4.04 10.88
C LEU A 318 5.27 4.18 10.65
N ASN A 319 4.59 5.00 11.46
CA ASN A 319 3.16 5.30 11.29
C ASN A 319 2.89 6.77 10.92
N ALA A 320 3.85 7.43 10.27
CA ALA A 320 3.72 8.83 9.88
C ALA A 320 2.58 9.07 8.87
N VAL A 321 2.07 8.01 8.24
CA VAL A 321 0.93 8.10 7.31
C VAL A 321 -0.36 8.51 8.03
N ASP A 322 -0.58 8.06 9.26
CA ASP A 322 -1.73 8.47 10.07
C ASP A 322 -1.71 9.98 10.33
N ILE A 323 -0.53 10.55 10.56
CA ILE A 323 -0.36 12.00 10.72
C ILE A 323 -0.57 12.71 9.38
N LEU A 324 0.01 12.17 8.30
CA LEU A 324 -0.08 12.76 6.97
C LEU A 324 -1.54 12.84 6.47
N MET A 325 -2.33 11.83 6.80
CA MET A 325 -3.74 11.68 6.42
C MET A 325 -4.71 12.09 7.54
N ALA A 326 -4.27 12.91 8.50
CA ALA A 326 -5.13 13.43 9.57
C ALA A 326 -6.01 12.36 10.29
N GLY A 327 -5.47 11.16 10.48
CA GLY A 327 -6.13 10.03 11.14
C GLY A 327 -7.01 9.17 10.23
N SER A 328 -7.19 9.51 8.95
CA SER A 328 -8.00 8.74 7.99
C SER A 328 -7.18 7.74 7.17
N ALA A 329 -5.96 7.42 7.61
CA ALA A 329 -5.12 6.45 6.93
C ALA A 329 -5.74 5.05 7.02
N THR A 330 -5.72 4.35 5.89
CA THR A 330 -6.19 2.96 5.77
C THR A 330 -5.00 2.00 5.72
N GLN A 331 -5.21 0.72 6.00
CA GLN A 331 -4.13 -0.29 6.04
C GLN A 331 -3.33 -0.39 4.72
N LEU A 332 -3.97 -0.12 3.58
CA LEU A 332 -3.31 -0.05 2.26
C LEU A 332 -2.29 1.09 2.14
N MET A 333 -2.36 2.11 3.00
CA MET A 333 -1.45 3.26 3.01
C MET A 333 -0.22 3.02 3.90
N SER A 334 -0.28 1.97 4.74
CA SER A 334 0.67 1.73 5.83
C SER A 334 1.88 0.89 5.44
N TYR A 335 2.27 0.89 4.16
CA TYR A 335 3.46 0.17 3.66
C TYR A 335 4.71 0.46 4.50
N GLY A 336 4.91 1.74 4.88
CA GLY A 336 6.03 2.18 5.69
C GLY A 336 6.14 1.51 7.06
N GLY A 337 5.01 1.10 7.65
CA GLY A 337 4.96 0.49 8.98
C GLY A 337 5.76 -0.80 9.10
N GLU A 338 5.78 -1.61 8.06
CA GLU A 338 6.50 -2.90 8.04
C GLU A 338 7.99 -2.76 7.74
N LEU A 339 8.49 -1.55 7.43
CA LEU A 339 9.93 -1.32 7.29
C LEU A 339 10.70 -1.54 8.62
N LEU A 340 9.97 -1.68 9.73
CA LEU A 340 10.49 -2.20 11.00
C LEU A 340 11.26 -3.52 10.82
N TYR A 341 10.77 -4.43 9.97
CA TYR A 341 11.39 -5.74 9.74
C TYR A 341 12.76 -5.65 9.06
N LEU A 342 13.12 -4.49 8.50
CA LEU A 342 14.45 -4.26 7.95
C LEU A 342 15.50 -3.97 9.04
N LEU A 343 15.10 -3.52 10.24
CA LEU A 343 16.04 -3.18 11.30
C LEU A 343 16.89 -4.37 11.79
N PRO A 344 16.33 -5.58 12.05
CA PRO A 344 17.14 -6.74 12.41
C PRO A 344 18.18 -7.09 11.34
N VAL A 345 17.81 -6.98 10.06
CA VAL A 345 18.73 -7.19 8.92
C VAL A 345 19.80 -6.11 8.89
N ALA A 346 19.44 -4.83 9.06
CA ALA A 346 20.42 -3.75 9.14
C ALA A 346 21.41 -3.93 10.30
N CYS A 347 20.95 -4.45 11.45
CA CYS A 347 21.82 -4.73 12.60
C CYS A 347 22.76 -5.93 12.37
N TRP A 348 22.42 -6.86 11.48
CA TRP A 348 23.32 -7.93 11.03
C TRP A 348 24.52 -7.33 10.27
N GLU A 349 24.28 -6.33 9.42
CA GLU A 349 25.22 -5.79 8.44
C GLU A 349 26.19 -4.73 9.03
N LEU A 350 26.11 -4.48 10.34
CA LEU A 350 27.04 -3.59 11.03
C LEU A 350 28.48 -4.17 11.07
N PRO A 351 29.50 -3.35 11.40
CA PRO A 351 30.86 -3.82 11.63
C PRO A 351 30.93 -4.92 12.69
N ALA A 352 31.93 -5.81 12.63
CA ALA A 352 32.01 -7.04 13.42
C ALA A 352 31.79 -6.85 14.94
N ARG A 353 32.30 -5.75 15.51
CA ARG A 353 32.13 -5.36 16.92
C ARG A 353 30.69 -4.99 17.27
N ARG A 354 29.94 -4.41 16.33
CA ARG A 354 28.62 -3.80 16.54
C ARG A 354 27.48 -4.56 15.88
N ARG A 355 27.75 -5.58 15.06
CA ARG A 355 26.71 -6.47 14.53
C ARG A 355 26.18 -7.45 15.54
N TRP A 356 25.06 -8.05 15.21
CA TRP A 356 24.51 -9.19 15.92
C TRP A 356 25.48 -10.38 15.93
N THR A 357 25.53 -11.10 17.05
CA THR A 357 26.27 -12.37 17.12
C THR A 357 25.54 -13.44 16.29
N ALA A 358 26.23 -14.54 15.96
CA ALA A 358 25.66 -15.57 15.10
C ALA A 358 24.32 -16.16 15.62
N PRO A 359 24.13 -16.45 16.93
CA PRO A 359 22.84 -16.89 17.46
C PRO A 359 21.71 -15.89 17.23
N TRP A 360 21.92 -14.61 17.55
CA TRP A 360 20.92 -13.57 17.33
C TRP A 360 20.54 -13.44 15.86
N ARG A 361 21.52 -13.47 14.94
CA ARG A 361 21.24 -13.40 13.48
C ARG A 361 20.39 -14.57 13.00
N LYS A 362 20.71 -15.79 13.45
CA LYS A 362 19.92 -16.98 13.13
C LYS A 362 18.51 -16.87 13.70
N GLY A 363 18.37 -16.41 14.94
CA GLY A 363 17.09 -16.16 15.59
C GLY A 363 16.23 -15.16 14.81
N ALA A 364 16.78 -13.98 14.47
CA ALA A 364 16.06 -13.02 13.62
C ALA A 364 15.71 -13.58 12.26
N ALA A 365 16.62 -14.32 11.60
CA ALA A 365 16.32 -14.92 10.31
C ALA A 365 15.12 -15.88 10.40
N VAL A 366 15.05 -16.71 11.45
CA VAL A 366 13.89 -17.59 11.69
C VAL A 366 12.61 -16.79 11.92
N LEU A 367 12.66 -15.76 12.78
CA LEU A 367 11.49 -14.92 13.07
C LEU A 367 11.01 -14.18 11.81
N LEU A 368 11.92 -13.63 11.00
CA LEU A 368 11.59 -12.97 9.74
C LEU A 368 11.06 -13.95 8.69
N CYS A 369 11.55 -15.20 8.65
CA CYS A 369 10.95 -16.23 7.81
C CYS A 369 9.51 -16.56 8.22
N LEU A 370 9.18 -16.52 9.52
CA LEU A 370 7.81 -16.70 9.99
C LEU A 370 6.92 -15.51 9.63
N VAL A 371 7.44 -14.28 9.67
CA VAL A 371 6.75 -13.08 9.16
C VAL A 371 6.48 -13.22 7.66
N LEU A 372 7.48 -13.64 6.87
CA LEU A 372 7.29 -13.89 5.43
C LEU A 372 6.23 -14.97 5.18
N TRP A 373 6.25 -16.05 5.95
CA TRP A 373 5.24 -17.09 5.86
C TRP A 373 3.84 -16.56 6.15
N GLN A 374 3.66 -15.82 7.26
CA GLN A 374 2.41 -15.14 7.59
C GLN A 374 1.91 -14.30 6.42
N HIS A 375 2.77 -13.45 5.85
CA HIS A 375 2.39 -12.54 4.77
C HIS A 375 2.00 -13.28 3.49
N ILE A 376 2.74 -14.34 3.12
CA ILE A 376 2.43 -15.14 1.93
C ILE A 376 1.10 -15.86 2.09
N VAL A 377 0.85 -16.49 3.25
CA VAL A 377 -0.40 -17.20 3.48
C VAL A 377 -1.57 -16.21 3.55
N TYR A 378 -1.39 -15.09 4.23
CA TYR A 378 -2.37 -14.00 4.28
C TYR A 378 -2.73 -13.51 2.88
N ALA A 379 -1.75 -13.25 2.01
CA ALA A 379 -1.99 -12.84 0.64
C ALA A 379 -2.84 -13.85 -0.13
N ASN A 380 -2.51 -15.14 -0.04
CA ASN A 380 -3.26 -16.18 -0.74
C ASN A 380 -4.69 -16.38 -0.17
N GLN A 381 -4.89 -16.22 1.14
CA GLN A 381 -6.24 -16.24 1.73
C GLN A 381 -7.09 -15.07 1.25
N VAL A 382 -6.52 -13.86 1.25
CA VAL A 382 -7.18 -12.66 0.77
C VAL A 382 -7.59 -12.79 -0.70
N TYR A 383 -6.69 -13.28 -1.56
CA TYR A 383 -7.02 -13.48 -2.98
C TYR A 383 -8.00 -14.62 -3.20
N MET A 384 -7.94 -15.69 -2.39
CA MET A 384 -8.95 -16.75 -2.43
C MET A 384 -10.33 -16.21 -2.08
N LYS A 385 -10.44 -15.39 -1.02
CA LYS A 385 -11.69 -14.71 -0.68
C LYS A 385 -12.21 -13.89 -1.86
N LYS A 386 -11.33 -13.10 -2.50
CA LYS A 386 -11.71 -12.30 -3.67
C LYS A 386 -12.18 -13.12 -4.87
N ASP A 387 -11.64 -14.32 -5.09
CA ASP A 387 -12.15 -15.22 -6.12
C ASP A 387 -13.59 -15.67 -5.80
N LEU A 388 -13.83 -16.02 -4.54
CA LEU A 388 -15.14 -16.45 -4.08
C LEU A 388 -16.16 -15.30 -4.12
N ASP A 389 -15.76 -14.07 -3.80
CA ASP A 389 -16.60 -12.88 -3.88
C ASP A 389 -16.95 -12.56 -5.34
N LYS A 390 -16.00 -12.71 -6.27
CA LYS A 390 -16.25 -12.59 -7.72
C LYS A 390 -17.25 -13.64 -8.19
N ASN A 391 -17.04 -14.92 -7.85
CA ASN A 391 -17.93 -16.01 -8.28
C ASN A 391 -19.35 -15.83 -7.70
N ALA A 392 -19.47 -15.40 -6.44
CA ALA A 392 -20.75 -15.06 -5.83
C ALA A 392 -21.45 -13.90 -6.56
N THR A 393 -20.69 -12.88 -6.95
CA THR A 393 -21.19 -11.73 -7.72
C THR A 393 -21.70 -12.13 -9.07
N LEU A 394 -20.99 -13.01 -9.80
CA LEU A 394 -21.43 -13.51 -11.10
C LEU A 394 -22.79 -14.24 -10.99
N VAL A 395 -22.96 -15.10 -9.97
CA VAL A 395 -24.22 -15.81 -9.73
C VAL A 395 -25.35 -14.86 -9.35
N LEU A 396 -25.07 -13.87 -8.50
CA LEU A 396 -26.03 -12.84 -8.12
C LEU A 396 -26.44 -11.99 -9.32
N ALA A 397 -25.47 -11.54 -10.11
CA ALA A 397 -25.66 -10.73 -11.32
C ALA A 397 -26.61 -11.42 -12.31
N ALA A 398 -26.39 -12.71 -12.57
CA ALA A 398 -27.27 -13.49 -13.45
C ALA A 398 -28.73 -13.51 -12.93
N ARG A 399 -28.93 -13.68 -11.62
CA ARG A 399 -30.27 -13.67 -11.01
C ARG A 399 -30.93 -12.29 -11.03
N VAL A 400 -30.14 -11.23 -10.89
CA VAL A 400 -30.63 -9.85 -10.99
C VAL A 400 -31.06 -9.54 -12.42
N LEU A 401 -30.22 -9.86 -13.41
CA LEU A 401 -30.52 -9.69 -14.83
C LEU A 401 -31.78 -10.47 -15.24
N ASP A 402 -31.88 -11.74 -14.86
CA ASP A 402 -33.06 -12.57 -15.13
C ASP A 402 -34.36 -11.93 -14.60
N ARG A 403 -34.33 -11.36 -13.38
CA ARG A 403 -35.51 -10.67 -12.83
C ARG A 403 -35.82 -9.34 -13.51
N ILE A 404 -34.81 -8.60 -13.96
CA ILE A 404 -35.01 -7.39 -14.76
C ILE A 404 -35.68 -7.78 -16.09
N GLU A 405 -35.15 -8.80 -16.77
CA GLU A 405 -35.65 -9.26 -18.07
C GLU A 405 -37.09 -9.81 -18.00
N LEU A 406 -37.46 -10.43 -16.88
CA LEU A 406 -38.82 -10.92 -16.63
C LEU A 406 -39.80 -9.85 -16.14
N THR A 407 -39.34 -8.62 -15.88
CA THR A 407 -40.22 -7.53 -15.44
C THR A 407 -41.11 -7.09 -16.60
N GLU A 408 -42.43 -7.08 -16.36
CA GLU A 408 -43.41 -6.70 -17.38
C GLU A 408 -43.13 -5.27 -17.90
N GLY A 409 -43.06 -5.13 -19.23
CA GLY A 409 -42.78 -3.86 -19.89
C GLY A 409 -41.30 -3.50 -20.02
N TYR A 410 -40.37 -4.33 -19.54
CA TYR A 410 -38.94 -4.12 -19.77
C TYR A 410 -38.52 -4.43 -21.22
N VAL A 411 -37.74 -3.53 -21.80
CA VAL A 411 -37.11 -3.69 -23.12
C VAL A 411 -35.60 -3.49 -22.96
N PRO A 412 -34.76 -4.50 -23.27
CA PRO A 412 -33.31 -4.39 -23.15
C PRO A 412 -32.74 -3.18 -23.91
N GLY A 413 -31.90 -2.40 -23.23
CA GLY A 413 -31.25 -1.20 -23.79
C GLY A 413 -32.14 0.03 -23.96
N GLU A 414 -33.46 -0.07 -23.76
CA GLU A 414 -34.40 1.05 -23.90
C GLU A 414 -35.02 1.47 -22.57
N THR A 415 -35.44 0.50 -21.75
CA THR A 415 -36.02 0.77 -20.44
C THR A 415 -34.92 1.08 -19.42
N PRO A 416 -34.98 2.23 -18.71
CA PRO A 416 -34.02 2.55 -17.67
C PRO A 416 -34.06 1.54 -16.52
N VAL A 417 -32.90 1.32 -15.88
CA VAL A 417 -32.74 0.47 -14.70
C VAL A 417 -32.01 1.26 -13.61
N ALA A 418 -32.55 1.24 -12.39
CA ALA A 418 -31.94 1.87 -11.23
C ALA A 418 -31.72 0.87 -10.08
N PHE A 419 -30.65 1.06 -9.32
CA PHE A 419 -30.35 0.26 -8.13
C PHE A 419 -30.56 1.12 -6.89
N ALA A 420 -31.48 0.71 -6.02
CA ALA A 420 -31.74 1.38 -4.75
C ALA A 420 -31.05 0.60 -3.61
N GLY A 421 -30.18 1.26 -2.87
CA GLY A 421 -29.38 0.61 -1.81
C GLY A 421 -28.07 0.00 -2.32
N ARG A 422 -27.38 -0.77 -1.46
CA ARG A 422 -26.04 -1.33 -1.74
C ARG A 422 -25.94 -2.79 -1.33
N LEU A 423 -25.07 -3.56 -1.99
CA LEU A 423 -24.92 -4.98 -1.63
C LEU A 423 -24.22 -5.15 -0.28
N ASP A 424 -23.29 -4.27 0.08
CA ASP A 424 -22.60 -4.32 1.36
C ASP A 424 -23.48 -3.96 2.56
N ASP A 425 -24.61 -3.30 2.32
CA ASP A 425 -25.63 -2.99 3.33
C ASP A 425 -26.78 -4.03 3.38
N ASN A 426 -26.78 -5.03 2.49
CA ASN A 426 -27.79 -6.08 2.49
C ASN A 426 -27.45 -7.15 3.55
N GLU A 427 -28.16 -7.15 4.68
CA GLU A 427 -27.93 -8.06 5.80
C GLU A 427 -28.05 -9.56 5.46
N LEU A 428 -28.87 -9.91 4.46
CA LEU A 428 -29.07 -11.30 4.07
C LEU A 428 -27.94 -11.80 3.14
N LEU A 429 -27.51 -10.95 2.21
CA LEU A 429 -26.49 -11.29 1.23
C LEU A 429 -25.08 -11.11 1.82
N ASN A 430 -24.82 -10.00 2.49
CA ASN A 430 -23.52 -9.64 3.07
C ASN A 430 -23.43 -10.05 4.55
N ARG A 431 -23.62 -11.34 4.81
CA ARG A 431 -23.67 -11.91 6.16
C ARG A 431 -22.30 -12.31 6.72
N GLY A 432 -21.25 -12.19 5.91
CA GLY A 432 -19.92 -12.67 6.22
C GLY A 432 -19.76 -14.18 6.00
N ARG A 433 -18.52 -14.63 6.15
CA ARG A 433 -18.14 -16.05 6.04
C ARG A 433 -17.27 -16.41 7.23
N ASP A 434 -17.68 -17.42 7.99
CA ASP A 434 -16.97 -17.84 9.21
C ASP A 434 -15.48 -18.18 8.93
N GLU A 435 -15.17 -18.70 7.74
CA GLU A 435 -13.81 -19.03 7.32
C GLU A 435 -12.90 -17.81 7.09
N PHE A 436 -13.48 -16.61 6.96
CA PHE A 436 -12.78 -15.34 6.70
C PHE A 436 -13.11 -14.26 7.73
N ALA A 437 -13.70 -14.63 8.87
CA ALA A 437 -14.15 -13.68 9.89
C ALA A 437 -13.03 -12.78 10.43
N ASP A 438 -11.77 -13.24 10.38
CA ASP A 438 -10.59 -12.45 10.76
C ASP A 438 -10.25 -11.34 9.74
N LEU A 439 -10.77 -11.43 8.52
CA LEU A 439 -10.56 -10.47 7.44
C LEU A 439 -11.67 -9.41 7.34
N ASP A 440 -12.86 -9.63 7.91
CA ASP A 440 -14.05 -8.79 7.67
C ASP A 440 -13.87 -7.33 8.10
N HIS A 441 -13.02 -7.06 9.09
CA HIS A 441 -12.71 -5.70 9.56
C HIS A 441 -11.53 -5.04 8.80
N THR A 442 -11.06 -5.67 7.74
CA THR A 442 -9.94 -5.17 6.93
C THR A 442 -10.45 -4.39 5.74
N VAL A 443 -9.79 -3.26 5.44
CA VAL A 443 -10.16 -2.41 4.30
C VAL A 443 -10.12 -3.21 3.00
N GLY A 444 -11.26 -3.20 2.31
CA GLY A 444 -11.46 -3.87 1.04
C GLY A 444 -11.87 -5.33 1.18
N LEU A 445 -12.09 -5.86 2.38
CA LEU A 445 -12.45 -7.27 2.58
C LEU A 445 -13.83 -7.47 3.23
N TRP A 446 -14.51 -6.39 3.65
CA TRP A 446 -15.77 -6.39 4.40
C TRP A 446 -17.02 -6.86 3.63
N SER A 447 -16.90 -7.18 2.34
CA SER A 447 -18.05 -7.58 1.52
C SER A 447 -17.89 -8.98 0.95
N ASP A 448 -18.99 -9.72 0.88
CA ASP A 448 -19.11 -11.05 0.26
C ASP A 448 -19.26 -11.01 -1.27
N TYR A 449 -19.38 -9.82 -1.85
CA TYR A 449 -19.57 -9.62 -3.28
C TYR A 449 -18.55 -8.62 -3.82
N ALA A 450 -17.86 -8.99 -4.90
CA ALA A 450 -16.87 -8.17 -5.56
C ALA A 450 -17.41 -6.81 -5.99
N ALA A 451 -18.67 -6.74 -6.43
CA ALA A 451 -19.29 -5.50 -6.89
C ALA A 451 -19.54 -4.48 -5.78
N THR A 452 -19.72 -4.90 -4.52
CA THR A 452 -20.07 -4.05 -3.37
C THR A 452 -21.15 -3.00 -3.67
N TYR A 453 -20.73 -1.79 -4.01
CA TYR A 453 -21.56 -0.62 -4.28
C TYR A 453 -21.57 -0.18 -5.74
N ASN A 454 -20.92 -0.96 -6.60
CA ASN A 454 -20.76 -0.75 -8.03
C ASN A 454 -21.49 -1.83 -8.84
N LEU A 455 -22.61 -2.38 -8.34
CA LEU A 455 -23.35 -3.43 -9.07
C LEU A 455 -23.81 -2.94 -10.45
N GLY A 456 -24.27 -1.70 -10.59
CA GLY A 456 -24.63 -1.13 -11.89
C GLY A 456 -23.49 -1.22 -12.90
N ARG A 457 -22.31 -0.69 -12.56
CA ARG A 457 -21.09 -0.81 -13.38
C ARG A 457 -20.65 -2.25 -13.61
N TYR A 458 -20.80 -3.11 -12.61
CA TYR A 458 -20.49 -4.53 -12.77
C TYR A 458 -21.35 -5.16 -13.87
N LEU A 459 -22.64 -4.81 -13.93
CA LEU A 459 -23.53 -5.32 -14.97
C LEU A 459 -23.27 -4.66 -16.32
N THR A 460 -23.09 -3.33 -16.38
CA THR A 460 -22.94 -2.58 -17.64
C THR A 460 -21.54 -2.69 -18.23
N ASP A 461 -20.52 -2.35 -17.47
CA ASP A 461 -19.16 -2.14 -17.99
C ASP A 461 -18.38 -3.46 -17.98
N TYR A 462 -18.55 -4.25 -16.91
CA TYR A 462 -17.79 -5.47 -16.69
C TYR A 462 -18.42 -6.69 -17.39
N LEU A 463 -19.72 -6.94 -17.19
CA LEU A 463 -20.43 -8.04 -17.87
C LEU A 463 -20.95 -7.65 -19.26
N ASN A 464 -20.86 -6.37 -19.65
CA ASN A 464 -21.35 -5.86 -20.93
C ASN A 464 -22.85 -6.16 -21.15
N ALA A 465 -23.66 -6.12 -20.09
CA ALA A 465 -25.10 -6.29 -20.18
C ALA A 465 -25.75 -5.04 -20.81
N PRO A 466 -26.76 -5.18 -21.69
CA PRO A 466 -27.42 -4.06 -22.36
C PRO A 466 -28.42 -3.37 -21.43
N LEU A 467 -27.95 -2.80 -20.32
CA LEU A 467 -28.76 -2.04 -19.37
C LEU A 467 -28.59 -0.55 -19.62
N LEU A 468 -29.72 0.16 -19.72
CA LEU A 468 -29.74 1.62 -19.63
C LEU A 468 -29.71 2.00 -18.13
N TRP A 469 -28.51 2.07 -17.55
CA TRP A 469 -28.36 2.34 -16.12
C TRP A 469 -28.63 3.82 -15.79
N ASP A 470 -29.67 4.09 -15.02
CA ASP A 470 -29.99 5.42 -14.48
C ASP A 470 -29.15 5.69 -13.23
N THR A 471 -28.28 6.69 -13.32
CA THR A 471 -27.44 7.19 -12.23
C THR A 471 -27.86 8.59 -11.75
N GLU A 472 -28.85 9.21 -12.38
CA GLU A 472 -29.24 10.60 -12.11
C GLU A 472 -30.35 10.68 -11.06
N LYS A 473 -31.36 9.81 -11.14
CA LYS A 473 -32.48 9.81 -10.21
C LYS A 473 -32.20 8.87 -9.03
N ASP A 474 -32.27 9.41 -7.81
CA ASP A 474 -32.23 8.59 -6.60
C ASP A 474 -33.61 8.02 -6.26
N PHE A 475 -33.84 6.77 -6.67
CA PHE A 475 -35.08 6.04 -6.39
C PHE A 475 -35.21 5.58 -4.94
N SER A 476 -34.13 5.58 -4.15
CA SER A 476 -34.15 5.10 -2.75
C SER A 476 -35.00 5.98 -1.81
N GLN A 477 -35.29 7.22 -2.22
CA GLN A 477 -36.09 8.18 -1.46
C GLN A 477 -37.59 8.09 -1.76
N LEU A 478 -38.01 7.30 -2.75
CA LEU A 478 -39.43 7.15 -3.10
C LEU A 478 -40.11 6.20 -2.12
N GLU A 479 -41.25 6.61 -1.55
CA GLU A 479 -42.03 5.81 -0.60
C GLU A 479 -42.36 4.41 -1.16
N GLN A 480 -42.78 4.33 -2.42
CA GLN A 480 -43.05 3.06 -3.09
C GLN A 480 -41.83 2.12 -3.14
N VAL A 481 -40.61 2.66 -3.25
CA VAL A 481 -39.36 1.87 -3.27
C VAL A 481 -38.92 1.51 -1.85
N GLN A 482 -39.18 2.37 -0.87
CA GLN A 482 -38.95 2.06 0.54
C GLN A 482 -39.84 0.91 1.03
N ASP A 483 -41.06 0.79 0.51
CA ASP A 483 -41.98 -0.31 0.80
C ASP A 483 -41.65 -1.62 0.06
N MET A 484 -40.83 -1.59 -1.00
CA MET A 484 -40.37 -2.81 -1.67
C MET A 484 -39.50 -3.64 -0.71
N PRO A 485 -39.56 -4.98 -0.76
CA PRO A 485 -38.61 -5.81 -0.03
C PRO A 485 -37.25 -5.84 -0.75
N ALA A 486 -36.15 -6.05 -0.01
CA ALA A 486 -34.82 -6.15 -0.60
C ALA A 486 -34.59 -7.47 -1.34
N PHE A 487 -33.72 -7.45 -2.36
CA PHE A 487 -33.32 -8.65 -3.09
C PHE A 487 -32.69 -9.67 -2.12
N PRO A 488 -33.02 -10.98 -2.20
CA PRO A 488 -33.70 -11.70 -3.28
C PRO A 488 -35.20 -11.94 -3.04
N ALA A 489 -35.89 -11.18 -2.18
CA ALA A 489 -37.32 -11.36 -1.96
C ALA A 489 -38.13 -11.19 -3.27
N ALA A 490 -39.33 -11.78 -3.33
CA ALA A 490 -40.28 -11.50 -4.41
C ALA A 490 -40.74 -10.04 -4.30
N GLY A 491 -40.82 -9.32 -5.43
CA GLY A 491 -41.14 -7.88 -5.45
C GLY A 491 -39.96 -6.93 -5.23
N ALA A 492 -38.73 -7.45 -5.06
CA ALA A 492 -37.52 -6.63 -4.97
C ALA A 492 -37.11 -5.97 -6.30
N VAL A 493 -37.71 -6.41 -7.41
CA VAL A 493 -37.55 -5.83 -8.75
C VAL A 493 -38.93 -5.46 -9.24
N ALA A 494 -39.13 -4.20 -9.61
CA ALA A 494 -40.43 -3.69 -10.05
C ALA A 494 -40.28 -2.50 -11.00
N MET A 495 -41.30 -2.31 -11.85
CA MET A 495 -41.44 -1.10 -12.67
C MET A 495 -41.97 0.05 -11.81
N VAL A 496 -41.20 1.14 -11.70
CA VAL A 496 -41.55 2.37 -10.97
C VAL A 496 -41.29 3.56 -11.88
N ASP A 497 -42.32 4.35 -12.18
CA ASP A 497 -42.24 5.50 -13.09
C ASP A 497 -41.59 5.21 -14.45
N GLY A 498 -41.81 4.02 -15.02
CA GLY A 498 -41.22 3.60 -16.30
C GLY A 498 -39.74 3.19 -16.23
N THR A 499 -39.19 3.05 -15.02
CA THR A 499 -37.83 2.55 -14.74
C THR A 499 -37.92 1.25 -13.95
N VAL A 500 -37.14 0.24 -14.31
CA VAL A 500 -37.03 -0.97 -13.49
C VAL A 500 -36.12 -0.68 -12.30
N VAL A 501 -36.67 -0.70 -11.10
CA VAL A 501 -35.93 -0.49 -9.86
C VAL A 501 -35.61 -1.83 -9.23
N VAL A 502 -34.34 -2.05 -8.91
CA VAL A 502 -33.84 -3.19 -8.13
C VAL A 502 -33.48 -2.70 -6.73
N LYS A 503 -34.23 -3.16 -5.72
CA LYS A 503 -33.92 -2.84 -4.32
C LYS A 503 -32.90 -3.82 -3.75
N LEU A 504 -31.71 -3.32 -3.42
CA LEU A 504 -30.61 -4.09 -2.88
C LEU A 504 -30.60 -4.13 -1.36
N SER A 505 -31.05 -3.09 -0.66
CA SER A 505 -31.10 -3.03 0.81
C SER A 505 -32.30 -2.22 1.28
#